data_AF-A0A5B6U8D7-F1
#
_entry.id   AF-A0A5B6U8D7-F1
#
_cell.length_a   1.000
_cell.length_b   1.000
_cell.length_c   1.000
_cell.angle_alpha   90.00
_cell.angle_beta   90.00
_cell.angle_gamma   90.00
#
_symmetry.space_group_name_H-M   'P 1'
#
loop_
_entity.id
_entity.type
_entity.pdbx_description
1 polymer ?
#
loop_
_entity_poly.entity_id
_entity_poly.type
_entity_poly.pdbx_seq_one_letter_code
_entity_poly.pdbx_strand_id
1 'polypeptide(L)'
;MIDDLLHQWGWWVLYWVKEMPLYDCMLLLKPHVKKEGLIDLVARVSRHVYSRNGVLTELKSFGTVQLGYGIRKLSGRYYQGQLMQMTMMATPNINKELQYLNKEDRLLRWLLVKHRDTKYGLEFLNEDDGELELSKLSRGNIYEEDIDEEEDDDDDDDDEYDENRGNGGKL
;
A
#
# COMPACT_ATOMS: atom_id res chain seq x y z
N MET A 1 -8.27 -34.15 38.38
CA MET A 1 -9.52 -34.36 37.60
C MET A 1 -9.93 -33.08 36.86
N ILE A 2 -9.87 -31.90 37.49
CA ILE A 2 -10.10 -30.60 36.82
C ILE A 2 -8.91 -30.19 35.93
N ASP A 3 -7.67 -30.52 36.35
CA ASP A 3 -6.46 -30.20 35.59
C ASP A 3 -6.33 -30.99 34.28
N ASP A 4 -6.78 -32.25 34.25
CA ASP A 4 -6.83 -33.05 33.02
C ASP A 4 -7.83 -32.48 32.00
N LEU A 5 -8.95 -31.94 32.46
CA LEU A 5 -9.91 -31.24 31.60
C LEU A 5 -9.29 -29.93 31.10
N LEU A 6 -8.70 -29.08 31.94
CA LEU A 6 -8.03 -27.86 31.47
C LEU A 6 -6.91 -28.14 30.47
N HIS A 7 -6.15 -29.22 30.67
CA HIS A 7 -5.09 -29.62 29.76
C HIS A 7 -5.66 -30.17 28.43
N GLN A 8 -6.74 -30.96 28.49
CA GLN A 8 -7.40 -31.49 27.30
C GLN A 8 -8.07 -30.36 26.50
N TRP A 9 -8.82 -29.47 27.13
CA TRP A 9 -9.42 -28.30 26.48
C TRP A 9 -8.37 -27.31 25.96
N GLY A 10 -7.27 -27.09 26.70
CA GLY A 10 -6.14 -26.28 26.27
C GLY A 10 -5.43 -26.86 25.05
N TRP A 11 -5.24 -28.19 24.99
CA TRP A 11 -4.70 -28.87 23.81
C TRP A 11 -5.63 -28.80 22.62
N TRP A 12 -6.95 -28.93 22.81
CA TRP A 12 -7.93 -28.78 21.73
C TRP A 12 -7.93 -27.35 21.15
N VAL A 13 -7.85 -26.32 21.99
CA VAL A 13 -7.72 -24.92 21.54
C VAL A 13 -6.40 -24.69 20.81
N LEU A 14 -5.28 -25.19 21.33
CA LEU A 14 -3.96 -25.13 20.68
C LEU A 14 -3.94 -25.89 19.34
N TYR A 15 -4.62 -27.03 19.25
CA TYR A 15 -4.75 -27.79 18.00
C TYR A 15 -5.59 -27.04 16.98
N TRP A 16 -6.68 -26.40 17.42
CA TRP A 16 -7.55 -25.58 16.58
C TRP A 16 -6.85 -24.31 16.06
N VAL A 17 -6.07 -23.64 16.90
CA VAL A 17 -5.20 -22.52 16.50
C VAL A 17 -4.08 -22.98 15.55
N LYS A 18 -3.55 -24.19 15.73
CA LYS A 18 -2.57 -24.79 14.80
C LYS A 18 -3.16 -25.05 13.41
N GLU A 19 -4.47 -25.25 13.31
CA GLU A 19 -5.19 -25.37 12.02
C GLU A 19 -5.67 -24.03 11.45
N MET A 20 -5.64 -22.95 12.24
CA MET A 20 -6.05 -21.60 11.82
C MET A 20 -4.87 -20.60 11.83
N PRO A 21 -4.04 -20.61 10.78
CA PRO A 21 -2.93 -19.68 10.66
C PRO A 21 -3.39 -18.22 10.57
N LEU A 22 -2.59 -17.35 11.17
CA LEU A 22 -2.73 -15.90 11.08
C LEU A 22 -2.15 -15.40 9.74
N TYR A 23 -2.91 -14.59 9.04
CA TYR A 23 -2.56 -13.99 7.76
C TYR A 23 -2.76 -12.48 7.77
N ASP A 24 -1.88 -11.78 7.06
CA ASP A 24 -2.04 -10.38 6.66
C ASP A 24 -2.50 -10.33 5.20
N CYS A 25 -3.66 -9.74 4.96
CA CYS A 25 -4.12 -9.42 3.61
C CYS A 25 -3.88 -7.94 3.32
N MET A 26 -3.03 -7.67 2.34
CA MET A 26 -2.74 -6.34 1.84
C MET A 26 -3.58 -6.07 0.59
N LEU A 27 -4.35 -5.00 0.62
CA LEU A 27 -5.19 -4.54 -0.48
C LEU A 27 -4.64 -3.20 -0.97
N LEU A 28 -4.15 -3.18 -2.22
CA LEU A 28 -3.72 -1.98 -2.92
C LEU A 28 -4.76 -1.60 -3.98
N LEU A 29 -5.45 -0.50 -3.77
CA LEU A 29 -6.53 -0.01 -4.62
C LEU A 29 -6.08 1.14 -5.51
N LYS A 30 -6.84 1.38 -6.60
CA LYS A 30 -6.68 2.57 -7.45
C LYS A 30 -6.88 3.85 -6.62
N PRO A 31 -6.17 4.95 -6.91
CA PRO A 31 -6.19 6.16 -6.10
C PRO A 31 -7.55 6.89 -6.11
N HIS A 32 -8.33 6.73 -7.19
CA HIS A 32 -9.65 7.35 -7.36
C HIS A 32 -10.78 6.63 -6.60
N VAL A 33 -10.50 5.48 -5.98
CA VAL A 33 -11.53 4.74 -5.24
C VAL A 33 -11.86 5.51 -3.97
N LYS A 34 -13.14 5.82 -3.78
CA LYS A 34 -13.62 6.46 -2.54
C LYS A 34 -13.47 5.50 -1.36
N LYS A 35 -13.33 6.06 -0.15
CA LYS A 35 -13.24 5.30 1.11
C LYS A 35 -14.37 4.29 1.27
N GLU A 36 -15.59 4.65 0.84
CA GLU A 36 -16.77 3.76 0.84
C GLU A 36 -16.53 2.48 0.05
N GLY A 37 -15.93 2.59 -1.15
CA GLY A 37 -15.66 1.44 -2.00
C GLY A 37 -14.59 0.51 -1.44
N LEU A 38 -13.63 1.08 -0.70
CA LEU A 38 -12.61 0.35 0.03
C LEU A 38 -13.21 -0.40 1.22
N ILE A 39 -14.04 0.27 2.03
CA ILE A 39 -14.73 -0.35 3.18
C ILE A 39 -15.68 -1.45 2.71
N ASP A 40 -16.42 -1.25 1.62
CA ASP A 40 -17.28 -2.28 1.02
C ASP A 40 -16.49 -3.53 0.61
N LEU A 41 -15.33 -3.35 -0.05
CA LEU A 41 -14.47 -4.46 -0.43
C LEU A 41 -13.98 -5.23 0.80
N VAL A 42 -13.54 -4.52 1.84
CA VAL A 42 -13.06 -5.14 3.08
C VAL A 42 -14.20 -5.88 3.76
N ALA A 43 -15.37 -5.28 3.90
CA ALA A 43 -16.56 -5.92 4.48
C ALA A 43 -16.95 -7.20 3.73
N ARG A 44 -16.84 -7.23 2.40
CA ARG A 44 -17.07 -8.44 1.59
C ARG A 44 -16.07 -9.54 1.91
N VAL A 45 -14.78 -9.20 2.03
CA VAL A 45 -13.75 -10.16 2.44
C VAL A 45 -13.95 -10.62 3.88
N SER A 46 -14.24 -9.71 4.81
CA SER A 46 -14.49 -10.03 6.22
C SER A 46 -15.68 -10.97 6.38
N ARG A 47 -16.77 -10.75 5.65
CA ARG A 47 -17.93 -11.66 5.63
C ARG A 47 -17.54 -13.04 5.12
N HIS A 48 -16.70 -13.09 4.09
CA HIS A 48 -16.20 -14.35 3.54
C HIS A 48 -15.38 -15.13 4.58
N VAL A 49 -14.46 -14.46 5.27
CA VAL A 49 -13.66 -15.03 6.36
C VAL A 49 -14.56 -15.53 7.49
N TYR A 50 -15.53 -14.71 7.93
CA TYR A 50 -16.48 -15.07 8.97
C TYR A 50 -17.32 -16.31 8.61
N SER A 51 -17.75 -16.42 7.36
CA SER A 51 -18.52 -17.59 6.87
C SER A 51 -17.74 -18.91 6.92
N ARG A 52 -16.41 -18.84 7.03
CA ARG A 52 -15.48 -19.98 7.12
C ARG A 52 -14.95 -20.18 8.54
N ASN A 53 -15.67 -19.66 9.54
CA ASN A 53 -15.25 -19.67 10.94
C ASN A 53 -13.90 -18.97 11.18
N GLY A 54 -13.50 -18.09 10.25
CA GLY A 54 -12.34 -17.23 10.42
C GLY A 54 -12.66 -16.05 11.32
N VAL A 55 -11.63 -15.47 11.92
CA VAL A 55 -11.71 -14.32 12.82
C VAL A 55 -10.85 -13.19 12.28
N LEU A 56 -11.40 -11.99 12.26
CA LEU A 56 -10.65 -10.78 11.97
C LEU A 56 -10.07 -10.21 13.27
N THR A 57 -8.77 -9.94 13.29
CA THR A 57 -8.10 -9.40 14.48
C THR A 57 -7.86 -7.91 14.37
N GLU A 58 -7.42 -7.44 13.19
CA GLU A 58 -7.01 -6.05 13.00
C GLU A 58 -7.32 -5.55 11.60
N LEU A 59 -7.58 -4.25 11.50
CA LEU A 59 -7.84 -3.55 10.25
C LEU A 59 -7.12 -2.20 10.29
N LYS A 60 -6.12 -2.05 9.41
CA LYS A 60 -5.22 -0.90 9.38
C LYS A 60 -5.25 -0.24 8.01
N SER A 61 -5.40 1.08 8.01
CA SER A 61 -5.36 1.90 6.79
C SER A 61 -4.04 2.66 6.72
N PHE A 62 -3.32 2.54 5.61
CA PHE A 62 -2.11 3.32 5.34
C PHE A 62 -2.39 4.55 4.47
N GLY A 63 -3.62 4.70 3.97
CA GLY A 63 -4.01 5.83 3.13
C GLY A 63 -3.38 5.75 1.73
N THR A 64 -3.12 6.91 1.14
CA THR A 64 -2.54 7.01 -0.20
C THR A 64 -1.02 6.85 -0.13
N VAL A 65 -0.49 5.86 -0.84
CA VAL A 65 0.94 5.56 -0.92
C VAL A 65 1.45 5.78 -2.35
N GLN A 66 2.67 6.28 -2.47
CA GLN A 66 3.38 6.37 -3.75
C GLN A 66 4.01 5.01 -4.09
N LEU A 67 3.88 4.59 -5.33
CA LEU A 67 4.41 3.32 -5.82
C LEU A 67 5.78 3.56 -6.46
N GLY A 68 6.76 2.71 -6.14
CA GLY A 68 8.11 2.82 -6.71
C GLY A 68 8.16 2.62 -8.24
N TYR A 69 7.11 2.05 -8.83
CA TYR A 69 6.93 1.97 -10.27
C TYR A 69 5.45 2.03 -10.63
N GLY A 70 5.15 2.47 -11.84
CA GLY A 70 3.79 2.53 -12.34
C GLY A 70 3.21 1.15 -12.67
N ILE A 71 2.18 0.70 -11.95
CA ILE A 71 1.46 -0.55 -12.22
C ILE A 71 0.49 -0.34 -13.39
N ARG A 72 0.54 -1.22 -14.40
CA ARG A 72 -0.34 -1.16 -15.58
C ARG A 72 -1.63 -1.96 -15.38
N LYS A 73 -2.78 -1.31 -15.62
CA LYS A 73 -4.12 -1.92 -15.71
C LYS A 73 -4.79 -1.48 -17.02
N LEU A 74 -6.00 -1.98 -17.29
CA LEU A 74 -6.79 -1.57 -18.46
C LEU A 74 -7.10 -0.06 -18.47
N SER A 75 -7.27 0.52 -17.29
CA SER A 75 -7.57 1.94 -17.10
C SER A 75 -6.34 2.86 -17.15
N GLY A 76 -5.14 2.32 -17.38
CA GLY A 76 -3.91 3.10 -17.49
C GLY A 76 -2.81 2.66 -16.52
N ARG A 77 -1.84 3.55 -16.31
CA ARG A 77 -0.68 3.31 -15.42
C ARG A 77 -0.82 4.12 -14.14
N TYR A 78 -0.68 3.45 -13.00
CA TYR A 78 -0.88 4.03 -11.67
C TYR A 78 0.44 4.10 -10.91
N TYR A 79 0.81 5.31 -10.49
CA TYR A 79 2.00 5.59 -9.66
C TYR A 79 1.67 5.86 -8.20
N GLN A 80 0.39 5.92 -7.86
CA GLN A 80 -0.13 6.08 -6.52
C GLN A 80 -1.29 5.11 -6.32
N GLY A 81 -1.53 4.69 -5.09
CA GLY A 81 -2.65 3.82 -4.74
C GLY A 81 -3.04 3.96 -3.28
N GLN A 82 -4.23 3.49 -2.92
CA GLN A 82 -4.65 3.42 -1.52
C GLN A 82 -4.29 2.06 -0.96
N LEU A 83 -3.61 2.02 0.19
CA LEU A 83 -3.15 0.79 0.82
C LEU A 83 -3.90 0.52 2.13
N MET A 84 -4.35 -0.71 2.28
CA MET A 84 -5.02 -1.21 3.47
C MET A 84 -4.53 -2.60 3.83
N GLN A 85 -4.44 -2.87 5.12
CA GLN A 85 -4.10 -4.17 5.67
C GLN A 85 -5.23 -4.69 6.54
N MET A 86 -5.45 -5.98 6.46
CA MET A 86 -6.44 -6.70 7.24
C MET A 86 -5.80 -7.98 7.77
N THR A 87 -5.71 -8.08 9.09
CA THR A 87 -5.11 -9.23 9.79
C THR A 87 -6.22 -10.18 10.21
N MET A 88 -6.10 -11.45 9.81
CA MET A 88 -7.15 -12.45 10.00
C MET A 88 -6.59 -13.83 10.32
N MET A 89 -7.25 -14.54 11.24
CA MET A 89 -7.09 -15.98 11.40
C MET A 89 -8.09 -16.68 10.48
N ALA A 90 -7.59 -17.43 9.51
CA ALA A 90 -8.44 -18.06 8.50
C ALA A 90 -7.94 -19.46 8.13
N THR A 91 -8.80 -20.24 7.47
CA THR A 91 -8.43 -21.58 7.01
C THR A 91 -7.27 -21.50 6.01
N PRO A 92 -6.38 -22.50 5.94
CA PRO A 92 -5.26 -22.51 4.97
C PRO A 92 -5.70 -22.45 3.51
N ASN A 93 -6.97 -22.78 3.22
CA ASN A 93 -7.54 -22.73 1.87
C ASN A 93 -7.96 -21.31 1.44
N ILE A 94 -7.93 -20.32 2.34
CA ILE A 94 -8.41 -18.95 2.08
C ILE A 94 -7.73 -18.29 0.89
N ASN A 95 -6.47 -18.65 0.57
CA ASN A 95 -5.77 -18.12 -0.60
C ASN A 95 -6.48 -18.47 -1.91
N LYS A 96 -6.97 -19.71 -2.05
CA LYS A 96 -7.72 -20.13 -3.24
C LYS A 96 -9.07 -19.42 -3.31
N GLU A 97 -9.70 -19.21 -2.16
CA GLU A 97 -10.99 -18.55 -2.08
C GLU A 97 -10.89 -17.07 -2.45
N LEU A 98 -9.84 -16.35 -2.01
CA LEU A 98 -9.63 -14.94 -2.32
C LEU A 98 -9.20 -14.64 -3.77
N GLN A 99 -9.05 -15.66 -4.62
CA GLN A 99 -8.70 -15.45 -6.03
C GLN A 99 -9.75 -14.65 -6.81
N TYR A 100 -10.99 -14.56 -6.33
CA TYR A 100 -12.00 -13.70 -6.96
C TYR A 100 -11.60 -12.21 -6.93
N LEU A 101 -10.74 -11.79 -6.00
CA LEU A 101 -10.22 -10.42 -5.92
C LEU A 101 -9.46 -10.00 -7.18
N ASN A 102 -8.96 -10.95 -7.97
CA ASN A 102 -8.34 -10.67 -9.27
C ASN A 102 -9.34 -10.08 -10.30
N LYS A 103 -10.65 -10.34 -10.12
CA LYS A 103 -11.71 -9.80 -10.98
C LYS A 103 -12.15 -8.40 -10.57
N GLU A 104 -11.75 -7.94 -9.38
CA GLU A 104 -12.13 -6.63 -8.88
C GLU A 104 -11.31 -5.54 -9.58
N ASP A 105 -11.95 -4.76 -10.44
CA ASP A 105 -11.25 -3.71 -11.22
C ASP A 105 -10.67 -2.60 -10.33
N ARG A 106 -11.25 -2.37 -9.15
CA ARG A 106 -10.78 -1.36 -8.19
C ARG A 106 -9.41 -1.70 -7.59
N LEU A 107 -9.02 -2.98 -7.58
CA LEU A 107 -7.75 -3.44 -7.02
C LEU A 107 -6.61 -3.36 -8.05
N LEU A 108 -5.52 -2.71 -7.64
CA LEU A 108 -4.25 -2.79 -8.34
C LEU A 108 -3.58 -4.13 -8.05
N ARG A 109 -3.49 -4.49 -6.77
CA ARG A 109 -2.87 -5.73 -6.30
C ARG A 109 -3.47 -6.13 -4.96
N TRP A 110 -3.62 -7.43 -4.75
CA TRP A 110 -3.82 -7.99 -3.43
C TRP A 110 -2.69 -8.98 -3.13
N LEU A 111 -2.35 -9.10 -1.85
CA LEU A 111 -1.38 -10.07 -1.36
C LEU A 111 -1.94 -10.67 -0.08
N LEU A 112 -1.78 -11.97 0.08
CA LEU A 112 -2.01 -12.66 1.33
C LEU A 112 -0.69 -13.24 1.78
N VAL A 113 -0.22 -12.82 2.94
CA VAL A 113 1.05 -13.24 3.52
C VAL A 113 0.77 -13.85 4.88
N LYS A 114 1.49 -14.91 5.24
CA LYS A 114 1.42 -15.45 6.60
C LYS A 114 2.02 -14.42 7.56
N HIS A 115 1.31 -14.11 8.65
CA HIS A 115 1.80 -13.21 9.67
C HIS A 115 3.11 -13.76 10.27
N ARG A 116 4.14 -12.91 10.36
CA ARG A 116 5.47 -13.26 10.88
C ARG A 116 5.84 -12.48 12.14
N ASP A 117 4.87 -11.93 12.85
CA ASP A 117 5.06 -11.00 13.98
C ASP A 117 5.96 -9.81 13.60
N THR A 118 5.92 -9.41 12.33
CA THR A 118 6.69 -8.29 11.78
C THR A 118 5.78 -7.08 11.67
N LYS A 119 6.10 -6.01 12.41
CA LYS A 119 5.43 -4.72 12.27
C LYS A 119 5.83 -4.06 10.95
N TYR A 120 4.85 -3.55 10.21
CA TYR A 120 5.07 -2.94 8.89
C TYR A 120 4.94 -1.41 8.97
N GLY A 121 6.00 -0.70 8.58
CA GLY A 121 5.98 0.75 8.33
C GLY A 121 6.04 1.64 9.57
N LEU A 122 5.30 2.75 9.54
CA LEU A 122 5.33 3.89 10.48
C LEU A 122 5.15 3.55 11.98
N GLU A 123 4.84 2.31 12.32
CA GLU A 123 4.73 1.84 13.71
C GLU A 123 6.08 1.88 14.44
N PHE A 124 7.20 1.79 13.71
CA PHE A 124 8.53 2.08 14.28
C PHE A 124 8.67 3.52 14.79
N LEU A 125 7.89 4.48 14.28
CA LEU A 125 7.96 5.88 14.69
C LEU A 125 6.97 6.23 15.81
N ASN A 126 5.97 5.37 16.05
CA ASN A 126 4.86 5.69 16.96
C ASN A 126 4.96 4.97 18.31
N GLU A 127 5.87 4.00 18.48
CA GLU A 127 6.00 3.19 19.71
C GLU A 127 7.25 3.49 20.55
N ASP A 128 8.10 4.46 20.17
CA ASP A 128 9.31 4.79 20.94
C ASP A 128 9.24 6.23 21.47
N ASP A 129 8.50 6.38 22.57
CA ASP A 129 8.77 7.33 23.63
C ASP A 129 10.12 6.97 24.30
N GLY A 130 11.19 7.20 23.56
CA GLY A 130 12.57 7.05 23.96
C GLY A 130 13.41 7.99 23.13
N GLU A 131 13.88 9.08 23.74
CA GLU A 131 14.94 9.91 23.18
C GLU A 131 16.03 9.02 22.57
N LEU A 132 16.21 9.05 21.25
CA LEU A 132 17.51 9.00 20.55
C LEU A 132 17.31 8.98 19.02
N GLU A 133 17.97 9.94 18.37
CA GLU A 133 18.29 10.00 16.93
C GLU A 133 17.27 10.64 15.94
N LEU A 134 16.46 11.60 16.38
CA LEU A 134 15.90 12.62 15.46
C LEU A 134 16.92 13.71 15.04
N SER A 135 18.11 13.73 15.64
CA SER A 135 19.17 14.71 15.35
C SER A 135 19.97 14.44 14.07
N LYS A 136 19.76 13.31 13.39
CA LYS A 136 20.44 12.98 12.11
C LYS A 136 19.62 13.24 10.85
N LEU A 137 18.34 13.61 10.97
CA LEU A 137 17.52 14.03 9.83
C LEU A 137 17.43 15.56 9.67
N SER A 138 18.05 16.33 10.56
CA SER A 138 18.23 17.77 10.37
C SER A 138 19.38 18.05 9.40
N ARG A 139 19.16 17.86 8.11
CA ARG A 139 19.88 18.55 7.01
C ARG A 139 19.15 18.33 5.68
N GLY A 140 18.27 19.27 5.36
CA GLY A 140 17.72 19.43 4.01
C GLY A 140 16.33 20.06 3.90
N ASN A 141 16.05 21.17 4.60
CA ASN A 141 14.99 22.09 4.14
C ASN A 141 15.54 22.78 2.87
N ILE A 142 14.99 22.45 1.69
CA ILE A 142 15.37 23.03 0.38
C ILE A 142 14.24 23.93 -0.16
N TYR A 143 13.49 24.64 0.70
CA TYR A 143 12.53 25.64 0.23
C TYR A 143 12.45 26.79 1.22
N GLU A 144 13.46 27.64 1.19
CA GLU A 144 13.39 29.05 1.57
C GLU A 144 14.52 29.74 0.80
N GLU A 145 14.19 30.27 -0.37
CA GLU A 145 15.00 31.27 -1.04
C GLU A 145 14.04 32.35 -1.49
N ASP A 146 14.07 33.46 -0.74
CA ASP A 146 13.40 34.71 -1.03
C ASP A 146 13.86 35.21 -2.41
N ILE A 147 12.92 35.42 -3.33
CA ILE A 147 13.19 36.13 -4.59
C ILE A 147 12.22 37.29 -4.65
N ASP A 148 12.78 38.47 -4.38
CA ASP A 148 12.14 39.77 -4.47
C ASP A 148 11.56 39.99 -5.87
N GLU A 149 10.32 40.51 -5.88
CA GLU A 149 9.64 41.05 -7.05
C GLU A 149 10.30 42.38 -7.45
N GLU A 150 10.79 42.49 -8.70
CA GLU A 150 10.90 43.77 -9.39
C GLU A 150 10.51 43.54 -10.87
N GLU A 151 9.48 44.27 -11.30
CA GLU A 151 8.89 44.26 -12.64
C GLU A 151 9.72 45.09 -13.65
N ASP A 152 9.30 44.95 -14.91
CA ASP A 152 9.35 45.93 -16.01
C ASP A 152 10.43 45.84 -17.12
N ASP A 153 9.85 45.56 -18.30
CA ASP A 153 9.95 46.26 -19.59
C ASP A 153 11.00 45.88 -20.66
N ASP A 154 10.43 45.34 -21.76
CA ASP A 154 10.54 45.77 -23.17
C ASP A 154 11.93 45.85 -23.83
N ASP A 155 12.14 45.06 -24.89
CA ASP A 155 11.88 45.54 -26.27
C ASP A 155 12.18 44.45 -27.31
N ASP A 156 11.33 44.43 -28.34
CA ASP A 156 11.42 43.68 -29.60
C ASP A 156 12.78 43.88 -30.32
N ASP A 157 13.28 42.86 -31.02
CA ASP A 157 13.55 43.07 -32.44
C ASP A 157 13.64 41.75 -33.23
N ASP A 158 12.87 41.77 -34.30
CA ASP A 158 12.76 40.83 -35.41
C ASP A 158 14.09 40.76 -36.19
N ASP A 159 14.41 39.61 -36.79
CA ASP A 159 14.95 39.56 -38.17
C ASP A 159 15.15 38.09 -38.63
N GLU A 160 14.18 37.68 -39.44
CA GLU A 160 14.18 36.62 -40.44
C GLU A 160 15.44 36.65 -41.32
N TYR A 161 15.95 35.50 -41.82
CA TYR A 161 16.32 35.25 -43.23
C TYR A 161 16.90 33.83 -43.45
N ASP A 162 16.70 33.38 -44.68
CA ASP A 162 16.52 32.02 -45.18
C ASP A 162 17.80 31.39 -45.81
N GLU A 163 17.67 30.10 -46.18
CA GLU A 163 18.31 29.42 -47.31
C GLU A 163 19.80 29.01 -47.21
N ASN A 164 20.09 27.69 -47.18
CA ASN A 164 20.09 26.86 -48.40
C ASN A 164 20.71 25.47 -48.18
N ARG A 165 20.15 24.52 -48.94
CA ARG A 165 20.53 23.13 -49.15
C ARG A 165 21.97 22.95 -49.64
N GLY A 166 22.48 21.73 -49.41
CA GLY A 166 23.13 20.99 -50.49
C GLY A 166 24.48 20.37 -50.18
N ASN A 167 24.43 19.06 -49.90
CA ASN A 167 25.18 18.01 -50.62
C ASN A 167 26.72 18.10 -50.72
N GLY A 168 27.40 17.03 -50.27
CA GLY A 168 28.75 16.76 -50.77
C GLY A 168 29.61 15.85 -49.89
N GLY A 169 29.32 14.55 -49.88
CA GLY A 169 30.32 13.54 -49.55
C GLY A 169 31.22 13.22 -50.75
N LYS A 170 32.53 13.19 -50.53
CA LYS A 170 33.64 12.58 -51.31
C LYS A 170 34.95 13.13 -50.70
N LEU A 171 36.01 12.38 -50.41
CA LEU A 171 36.52 11.07 -50.84
C LEU A 171 37.10 10.33 -49.62
#